data_AF-A7UUA1-F1
#
_entry.id   AF-A7UUA1-F1
#
_cell.length_a   1.000
_cell.length_b   1.000
_cell.length_c   1.000
_cell.angle_alpha   90.00
_cell.angle_beta   90.00
_cell.angle_gamma   90.00
#
_symmetry.space_group_name_H-M   'P 1'
#
loop_
_entity.id
_entity.type
_entity.pdbx_description
1 polymer ?
#
loop_
_entity_poly.entity_id
_entity_poly.type
_entity_poly.pdbx_seq_one_letter_code
_entity_poly.pdbx_strand_id
1 'polypeptide(L)'
;MEQNPPNVVASDDETASATGSEFSPGSGCRTQRLLYEQRYWEERARLLLELEQLRQGTHPEYLKVEKRLQDELDDRLQQNEIERDRALAAIERDCLMEHAASEVEYEEKVAELVANAIEALEHERKAIEHEYATMEVGECADDGGGAMTQTARWKLRSRVNETATPEQHRKPIVRQLKFLLEEDEIVDDLGVILANTPDDGERGSNEDGK
;
A
#
# COMPACT_ATOMS: atom_id res chain seq x y z
N MET A 1 2.58 45.26 -49.58
CA MET A 1 3.87 45.95 -49.48
C MET A 1 4.93 44.85 -49.53
N GLU A 2 5.17 44.22 -50.68
CA GLU A 2 5.85 44.79 -51.85
C GLU A 2 7.07 45.61 -51.45
N GLN A 3 8.26 45.07 -51.71
CA GLN A 3 9.30 45.72 -52.51
C GLN A 3 10.46 44.75 -52.77
N ASN A 4 10.46 44.16 -53.97
CA ASN A 4 11.68 43.86 -54.72
C ASN A 4 12.33 45.19 -55.13
N PRO A 5 13.67 45.29 -55.21
CA PRO A 5 14.32 46.25 -56.09
C PRO A 5 14.79 45.61 -57.42
N PRO A 6 14.99 46.42 -58.46
CA PRO A 6 14.82 46.02 -59.85
C PRO A 6 16.11 45.63 -60.60
N ASN A 7 15.87 44.80 -61.61
CA ASN A 7 16.66 44.50 -62.81
C ASN A 7 17.02 45.76 -63.62
N VAL A 8 18.29 45.97 -64.04
CA VAL A 8 18.56 46.49 -65.40
C VAL A 8 19.97 46.19 -65.97
N VAL A 9 19.94 45.68 -67.21
CA VAL A 9 20.84 45.73 -68.39
C VAL A 9 22.13 44.90 -68.49
N ALA A 10 22.14 44.16 -69.61
CA ALA A 10 23.17 43.38 -70.25
C ALA A 10 24.43 44.14 -70.70
N SER A 11 25.53 43.39 -70.78
CA SER A 11 26.62 43.64 -71.73
C SER A 11 27.14 42.28 -72.22
N ASP A 12 26.86 42.00 -73.50
CA ASP A 12 27.55 40.96 -74.27
C ASP A 12 29.02 41.34 -74.41
N ASP A 13 29.91 40.42 -74.04
CA ASP A 13 31.19 40.29 -74.72
C ASP A 13 31.55 38.80 -74.81
N GLU A 14 31.48 38.29 -76.04
CA GLU A 14 31.97 36.99 -76.40
C GLU A 14 33.50 36.98 -76.31
N THR A 15 34.04 36.32 -75.29
CA THR A 15 35.32 35.63 -75.46
C THR A 15 35.22 34.26 -74.81
N ALA A 16 34.77 33.32 -75.63
CA ALA A 16 34.96 31.89 -75.41
C ALA A 16 36.46 31.59 -75.35
N SER A 17 37.08 31.77 -74.19
CA SER A 17 38.37 31.16 -73.89
C SER A 17 38.10 29.69 -73.63
N ALA A 18 38.11 28.93 -74.72
CA ALA A 18 38.21 27.49 -74.72
C ALA A 18 39.52 27.09 -74.03
N THR A 19 39.50 27.07 -72.69
CA THR A 19 40.40 26.21 -71.93
C THR A 19 39.91 24.80 -72.21
N GLY A 20 40.36 24.25 -73.34
CA GLY A 20 40.29 22.83 -73.64
C GLY A 20 41.10 22.08 -72.60
N SER A 21 40.52 21.87 -71.42
CA SER A 21 40.85 20.72 -70.63
C SER A 21 40.42 19.54 -71.50
N GLU A 22 41.39 18.87 -72.11
CA GLU A 22 41.20 17.56 -72.70
C GLU A 22 40.79 16.58 -71.60
N PHE A 23 39.55 16.73 -71.14
CA PHE A 23 38.94 15.79 -70.23
C PHE A 23 38.48 14.64 -71.10
N SER A 24 39.42 13.72 -71.34
CA SER A 24 39.16 12.44 -71.94
C SER A 24 37.88 11.86 -71.28
N PRO A 25 36.83 11.49 -72.03
CA PRO A 25 35.55 11.08 -71.46
C PRO A 25 35.66 9.80 -70.59
N GLY A 26 36.81 9.12 -70.63
CA GLY A 26 37.16 8.03 -69.71
C GLY A 26 37.82 8.45 -68.38
N SER A 27 38.33 9.68 -68.27
CA SER A 27 39.05 10.17 -67.08
C SER A 27 38.09 10.48 -65.92
N GLY A 28 36.97 11.14 -66.20
CA GLY A 28 35.91 11.41 -65.21
C GLY A 28 35.21 10.17 -64.66
N CYS A 29 35.01 9.17 -65.50
CA CYS A 29 34.42 7.89 -65.09
C CYS A 29 35.36 7.12 -64.14
N ARG A 30 36.67 7.18 -64.40
CA ARG A 30 37.68 6.53 -63.56
C ARG A 30 37.85 7.24 -62.23
N THR A 31 37.90 8.57 -62.20
CA THR A 31 37.98 9.34 -60.94
C THR A 31 36.71 9.19 -60.10
N GLN A 32 35.54 9.25 -60.73
CA GLN A 32 34.26 9.01 -60.04
C GLN A 32 34.20 7.60 -59.43
N ARG A 33 34.66 6.57 -60.16
CA ARG A 33 34.73 5.20 -59.64
C ARG A 33 35.64 5.09 -58.41
N LEU A 34 36.82 5.71 -58.43
CA LEU A 34 37.75 5.70 -57.31
C LEU A 34 37.16 6.38 -56.07
N LEU A 35 36.43 7.47 -56.23
CA LEU A 35 35.75 8.16 -55.12
C LEU A 35 34.63 7.29 -54.51
N TYR A 36 33.86 6.58 -55.32
CA TYR A 36 32.86 5.64 -54.82
C TYR A 36 33.49 4.46 -54.08
N GLU A 37 34.58 3.92 -54.62
CA GLU A 37 35.32 2.83 -54.00
C GLU A 37 35.94 3.28 -52.66
N GLN A 38 36.55 4.47 -52.62
CA GLN A 38 37.06 5.06 -51.39
C GLN A 38 35.95 5.21 -50.33
N ARG A 39 34.81 5.81 -50.69
CA ARG A 39 33.68 5.96 -49.75
C ARG A 39 33.15 4.61 -49.26
N TYR A 40 33.12 3.59 -50.13
CA TYR A 40 32.72 2.24 -49.74
C TYR A 40 33.69 1.65 -48.71
N TRP A 41 35.00 1.78 -48.93
CA TRP A 41 36.01 1.29 -47.99
C TRP A 41 35.95 2.04 -46.65
N GLU A 42 35.76 3.36 -46.68
CA GLU A 42 35.58 4.19 -45.49
C GLU A 42 34.33 3.79 -44.70
N GLU A 43 33.18 3.65 -45.35
CA GLU A 43 31.93 3.25 -44.70
C GLU A 43 32.03 1.84 -44.12
N ARG A 44 32.65 0.90 -44.85
CA ARG A 44 32.90 -0.46 -44.35
C ARG A 44 33.80 -0.45 -43.12
N ALA A 45 34.86 0.36 -43.11
CA ALA A 45 35.75 0.48 -41.96
C ALA A 45 35.03 1.09 -40.74
N ARG A 46 34.19 2.11 -40.96
CA ARG A 46 33.35 2.71 -39.92
C ARG A 46 32.42 1.68 -39.30
N LEU A 47 31.66 0.94 -40.11
CA LEU A 47 30.72 -0.07 -39.62
C LEU A 47 31.42 -1.21 -38.86
N LEU A 48 32.60 -1.65 -39.32
CA LEU A 48 33.39 -2.65 -38.60
C LEU A 48 33.88 -2.14 -37.25
N LEU A 49 34.31 -0.88 -37.16
CA LEU A 49 34.71 -0.26 -35.91
C LEU A 49 33.53 -0.14 -34.94
N GLU A 50 32.36 0.27 -35.44
CA GLU A 50 31.13 0.39 -34.65
C GLU A 50 30.69 -0.98 -34.10
N LEU A 51 30.73 -2.03 -34.93
CA LEU A 51 30.47 -3.40 -34.50
C LEU A 51 31.46 -3.88 -33.43
N GLU A 52 32.74 -3.56 -33.58
CA GLU A 52 33.76 -3.93 -32.60
C GLU A 52 33.56 -3.19 -31.28
N GLN A 53 33.23 -1.90 -31.32
CA GLN A 53 32.87 -1.11 -30.14
C GLN A 53 31.63 -1.67 -29.43
N LEU A 54 30.61 -2.09 -30.19
CA LEU A 54 29.42 -2.74 -29.63
C LEU A 54 29.76 -4.07 -28.97
N ARG A 55 30.61 -4.90 -29.60
CA ARG A 55 31.08 -6.18 -29.03
C ARG A 55 31.87 -5.98 -27.73
N GLN A 56 32.66 -4.90 -27.66
CA GLN A 56 33.43 -4.53 -26.48
C GLN A 56 32.59 -3.76 -25.44
N GLY A 57 31.35 -3.41 -25.74
CA GLY A 57 30.49 -2.58 -24.88
C GLY A 57 30.93 -1.12 -24.75
N THR A 58 31.81 -0.63 -25.64
CA THR A 58 32.37 0.73 -25.59
C THR A 58 31.68 1.71 -26.55
N HIS A 59 30.64 1.26 -27.24
CA HIS A 59 29.88 2.10 -28.18
C HIS A 59 29.21 3.27 -27.44
N PRO A 60 29.34 4.53 -27.93
CA PRO A 60 28.89 5.71 -27.20
C PRO A 60 27.39 5.73 -26.91
N GLU A 61 26.55 5.26 -27.85
CA GLU A 61 25.10 5.19 -27.62
C GLU A 61 24.72 4.13 -26.60
N TYR A 62 25.46 3.01 -26.54
CA TYR A 62 25.25 1.98 -25.53
C TYR A 62 25.58 2.54 -24.14
N LEU A 63 26.74 3.19 -23.98
CA LEU A 63 27.16 3.80 -22.71
C LEU A 63 26.20 4.90 -22.23
N LYS A 64 25.60 5.65 -23.14
CA LYS A 64 24.56 6.64 -22.79
C LYS A 64 23.33 5.98 -22.18
N VAL A 65 22.89 4.85 -22.75
CA VAL A 65 21.73 4.10 -22.23
C VAL A 65 22.07 3.43 -20.91
N GLU A 66 23.23 2.78 -20.81
CA GLU A 66 23.73 2.17 -19.59
C GLU A 66 23.80 3.17 -18.44
N LYS A 67 24.38 4.36 -18.69
CA LYS A 67 24.43 5.43 -17.69
C LYS A 67 23.04 5.89 -17.26
N ARG A 68 22.11 6.09 -18.20
CA ARG A 68 20.73 6.48 -17.87
C ARG A 68 20.04 5.43 -16.99
N LEU A 69 20.19 4.16 -17.32
CA LEU A 69 19.63 3.07 -16.52
C LEU A 69 20.27 2.99 -15.13
N GLN A 70 21.57 3.27 -15.02
CA GLN A 70 22.26 3.35 -13.74
C GLN A 70 21.72 4.52 -12.89
N ASP A 71 21.59 5.70 -13.48
CA ASP A 71 21.03 6.88 -12.80
C ASP A 71 19.58 6.59 -12.33
N GLU A 72 18.74 5.98 -13.18
CA GLU A 72 17.37 5.57 -12.83
C GLU A 72 17.33 4.52 -11.70
N LEU A 73 18.27 3.57 -11.69
CA LEU A 73 18.37 2.58 -10.62
C LEU A 73 18.76 3.24 -9.29
N ASP A 74 19.75 4.13 -9.31
CA ASP A 74 20.23 4.84 -8.13
C ASP A 74 19.12 5.73 -7.55
N ASP A 75 18.36 6.43 -8.40
CA ASP A 75 17.19 7.22 -8.00
C ASP A 75 16.10 6.34 -7.35
N ARG A 76 15.82 5.16 -7.94
CA ARG A 76 14.85 4.21 -7.36
C ARG A 76 15.29 3.67 -6.01
N LEU A 77 16.58 3.39 -5.83
CA LEU A 77 17.11 2.94 -4.55
C LEU A 77 16.99 4.03 -3.48
N GLN A 78 17.34 5.28 -3.81
CA GLN A 78 17.16 6.42 -2.90
C GLN A 78 15.69 6.61 -2.52
N GLN A 79 14.78 6.53 -3.49
CA GLN A 79 13.35 6.66 -3.25
C GLN A 79 12.84 5.56 -2.30
N ASN A 80 13.25 4.31 -2.52
CA ASN A 80 12.90 3.19 -1.64
C ASN A 80 13.41 3.39 -0.21
N GLU A 81 14.63 3.91 -0.03
CA GLU A 81 15.18 4.20 1.30
C GLU A 81 14.35 5.27 2.02
N ILE A 82 14.01 6.36 1.32
CA ILE A 82 13.16 7.43 1.86
C ILE A 82 11.77 6.91 2.24
N GLU A 83 11.16 6.09 1.39
CA GLU A 83 9.84 5.51 1.65
C GLU A 83 9.86 4.56 2.83
N ARG A 84 10.89 3.71 2.94
CA ARG A 84 11.09 2.83 4.09
C ARG A 84 11.20 3.64 5.38
N ASP A 85 12.04 4.68 5.40
CA ASP A 85 12.26 5.49 6.61
C ASP A 85 11.00 6.25 7.00
N ARG A 86 10.25 6.77 6.01
CA ARG A 86 8.95 7.39 6.22
C ARG A 86 7.95 6.41 6.82
N ALA A 87 7.88 5.19 6.30
CA ALA A 87 6.96 4.16 6.79
C ALA A 87 7.29 3.76 8.22
N LEU A 88 8.56 3.56 8.55
CA LEU A 88 9.00 3.28 9.92
C LEU A 88 8.63 4.42 10.87
N ALA A 89 8.90 5.67 10.49
CA ALA A 89 8.53 6.84 11.30
C ALA A 89 7.00 7.03 11.43
N ALA A 90 6.19 6.53 10.49
CA ALA A 90 4.73 6.50 10.62
C ALA A 90 4.32 5.46 11.67
N ILE A 91 4.80 4.22 11.53
CA ILE A 91 4.53 3.12 12.45
C ILE A 91 4.95 3.48 13.88
N GLU A 92 6.12 4.08 14.08
CA GLU A 92 6.59 4.50 15.40
C GLU A 92 5.65 5.53 16.04
N ARG A 93 5.19 6.52 15.26
CA ARG A 93 4.24 7.53 15.74
C ARG A 93 2.90 6.89 16.10
N ASP A 94 2.39 6.00 15.26
CA ASP A 94 1.11 5.34 15.48
C ASP A 94 1.18 4.44 16.73
N CYS A 95 2.27 3.69 16.90
CA CYS A 95 2.52 2.91 18.12
C CYS A 95 2.54 3.78 19.39
N LEU A 96 3.17 4.96 19.34
CA LEU A 96 3.20 5.88 20.47
C LEU A 96 1.82 6.45 20.79
N MET A 97 1.04 6.82 19.77
CA MET A 97 -0.32 7.31 19.96
C MET A 97 -1.25 6.22 20.51
N GLU A 98 -1.14 5.00 19.98
CA GLU A 98 -1.93 3.85 20.43
C GLU A 98 -1.62 3.50 21.89
N HIS A 99 -0.34 3.53 22.27
CA HIS A 99 0.06 3.32 23.66
C HIS A 99 -0.53 4.37 24.59
N ALA A 100 -0.44 5.66 24.22
CA ALA A 100 -1.00 6.75 25.01
C ALA A 100 -2.53 6.66 25.11
N ALA A 101 -3.21 6.29 24.02
CA ALA A 101 -4.65 6.06 24.02
C ALA A 101 -5.03 4.89 24.94
N SER A 102 -4.28 3.78 24.87
CA SER A 102 -4.49 2.62 25.73
C SER A 102 -4.30 2.94 27.23
N GLU A 103 -3.32 3.79 27.57
CA GLU A 103 -3.12 4.25 28.95
C GLU A 103 -4.31 5.06 29.45
N VAL A 104 -4.81 6.00 28.64
CA VAL A 104 -5.99 6.81 28.99
C VAL A 104 -7.23 5.93 29.15
N GLU A 105 -7.49 5.02 28.20
CA GLU A 105 -8.63 4.09 28.30
C GLU A 105 -8.55 3.19 29.53
N TYR A 106 -7.34 2.73 29.89
CA TYR A 106 -7.15 1.94 31.10
C TYR A 106 -7.47 2.75 32.36
N GLU A 107 -6.97 3.99 32.47
CA GLU A 107 -7.26 4.87 33.59
C GLU A 107 -8.76 5.20 33.71
N GLU A 108 -9.42 5.50 32.59
CA GLU A 108 -10.87 5.71 32.54
C GLU A 108 -11.63 4.48 33.01
N LYS A 109 -11.21 3.28 32.58
CA LYS A 109 -11.88 2.03 32.98
C LYS A 109 -11.69 1.72 34.46
N VAL A 110 -10.52 2.00 35.01
CA VAL A 110 -10.29 1.89 36.46
C VAL A 110 -11.21 2.84 37.22
N ALA A 111 -11.32 4.09 36.78
CA ALA A 111 -12.20 5.07 37.42
C ALA A 111 -13.69 4.65 37.33
N GLU A 112 -14.13 4.15 36.17
CA GLU A 112 -15.48 3.64 35.97
C GLU A 112 -15.79 2.46 36.91
N LEU A 113 -14.86 1.51 37.04
CA LEU A 113 -15.03 0.36 37.94
C LEU A 113 -15.14 0.78 39.41
N VAL A 114 -14.34 1.75 39.83
CA VAL A 114 -14.41 2.30 41.18
C VAL A 114 -15.77 2.99 41.41
N ALA A 115 -16.23 3.81 40.46
CA ALA A 115 -17.52 4.48 40.55
C ALA A 115 -18.69 3.46 40.62
N ASN A 116 -18.67 2.44 39.76
CA ASN A 116 -19.68 1.37 39.76
C ASN A 116 -19.68 0.59 41.08
N ALA A 117 -18.50 0.32 41.66
CA ALA A 117 -18.41 -0.36 42.96
C ALA A 117 -18.99 0.48 44.09
N ILE A 118 -18.75 1.80 44.09
CA ILE A 118 -19.34 2.73 45.07
C ILE A 118 -20.86 2.76 44.90
N GLU A 119 -21.36 2.89 43.68
CA GLU A 119 -22.80 2.91 43.40
C GLU A 119 -23.49 1.62 43.87
N ALA A 120 -22.88 0.46 43.63
CA ALA A 120 -23.40 -0.83 44.09
C ALA A 120 -23.49 -0.89 45.62
N LEU A 121 -22.46 -0.42 46.35
CA LEU A 121 -22.47 -0.37 47.81
C LEU A 121 -23.50 0.62 48.35
N GLU A 122 -23.66 1.78 47.71
CA GLU A 122 -24.69 2.75 48.08
C GLU A 122 -26.10 2.22 47.84
N HIS A 123 -26.32 1.48 46.75
CA HIS A 123 -27.59 0.82 46.47
C HIS A 123 -27.89 -0.25 47.52
N GLU A 124 -26.91 -1.09 47.88
CA GLU A 124 -27.05 -2.10 48.94
C GLU A 124 -27.36 -1.46 50.30
N ARG A 125 -26.67 -0.35 50.65
CA ARG A 125 -26.97 0.41 51.86
C ARG A 125 -28.41 0.92 51.89
N LYS A 126 -28.88 1.52 50.78
CA LYS A 126 -30.27 2.02 50.65
C LYS A 126 -31.29 0.89 50.71
N ALA A 127 -30.99 -0.27 50.12
CA ALA A 127 -31.84 -1.44 50.19
C ALA A 127 -31.99 -1.93 51.64
N ILE A 128 -30.89 -2.01 52.38
CA ILE A 128 -30.90 -2.35 53.81
C ILE A 128 -31.70 -1.31 54.60
N GLU A 129 -31.45 -0.01 54.41
CA GLU A 129 -32.20 1.08 55.08
C GLU A 129 -33.71 0.98 54.80
N HIS A 130 -34.09 0.67 53.56
CA HIS A 130 -35.49 0.45 53.17
C HIS A 130 -36.10 -0.78 53.85
N GLU A 131 -35.38 -1.91 53.90
CA GLU A 131 -35.80 -3.13 54.60
C GLU A 131 -36.02 -2.88 56.10
N TYR A 132 -35.11 -2.16 56.78
CA TYR A 132 -35.28 -1.77 58.17
C TYR A 132 -36.50 -0.88 58.37
N ALA A 133 -36.68 0.16 57.53
CA ALA A 133 -37.83 1.05 57.62
C ALA A 133 -39.16 0.32 57.39
N THR A 134 -39.20 -0.66 56.46
CA THR A 134 -40.40 -1.49 56.26
C THR A 134 -40.65 -2.46 57.41
N MET A 135 -39.61 -2.96 58.07
CA MET A 135 -39.74 -3.82 59.26
C MET A 135 -40.25 -3.03 60.49
N GLU A 136 -39.73 -1.83 60.75
CA GLU A 136 -40.22 -0.96 61.84
C GLU A 136 -41.69 -0.56 61.65
N VAL A 137 -42.12 -0.34 60.40
CA VAL A 137 -43.53 -0.06 60.10
C VAL A 137 -44.40 -1.32 60.22
N GLY A 138 -43.84 -2.51 59.96
CA GLY A 138 -44.52 -3.79 60.18
C GLY A 138 -44.80 -4.08 61.65
N GLU A 139 -43.93 -3.66 62.58
CA GLU A 139 -44.15 -3.83 64.03
C GLU A 139 -45.19 -2.85 64.62
N CYS A 140 -45.49 -1.73 63.95
CA CYS A 140 -46.57 -0.82 64.37
C CYS A 140 -47.97 -1.24 63.88
N ALA A 141 -48.08 -2.33 63.12
CA ALA A 141 -49.35 -2.84 62.59
C ALA A 141 -49.89 -4.07 63.34
N ASP A 142 -49.22 -4.55 64.40
CA ASP A 142 -49.70 -5.66 65.23
C ASP A 142 -49.77 -5.30 66.73
N ASP A 143 -50.69 -4.39 67.07
CA ASP A 143 -51.44 -4.54 68.32
C ASP A 143 -52.44 -5.70 68.13
N GLY A 144 -51.93 -6.93 68.04
CA GLY A 144 -52.74 -8.02 67.51
C GLY A 144 -52.18 -9.44 67.56
N GLY A 145 -51.09 -9.69 68.30
CA GLY A 145 -50.73 -11.02 68.79
C GLY A 145 -50.51 -12.09 67.71
N GLY A 146 -49.28 -12.23 67.23
CA GLY A 146 -48.94 -13.41 66.43
C GLY A 146 -47.44 -13.71 66.32
N ALA A 147 -47.00 -14.71 67.07
CA ALA A 147 -45.88 -15.60 66.70
C ALA A 147 -44.48 -14.96 66.55
N MET A 148 -43.97 -14.46 67.67
CA MET A 148 -42.56 -14.62 68.02
C MET A 148 -42.22 -16.13 67.99
N THR A 149 -41.60 -16.64 66.91
CA THR A 149 -40.76 -17.87 66.85
C THR A 149 -40.55 -18.35 65.41
N GLN A 150 -39.52 -17.86 64.72
CA GLN A 150 -38.78 -18.70 63.76
C GLN A 150 -37.27 -18.54 63.98
N THR A 151 -36.84 -19.10 65.11
CA THR A 151 -35.67 -19.98 65.24
C THR A 151 -34.51 -19.72 64.29
N ALA A 152 -33.51 -19.02 64.82
CA ALA A 152 -32.12 -19.31 64.57
C ALA A 152 -31.86 -20.82 64.53
N ARG A 153 -31.50 -21.33 63.36
CA ARG A 153 -30.85 -22.64 63.23
C ARG A 153 -29.63 -22.49 62.33
N TRP A 154 -28.63 -21.82 62.88
CA TRP A 154 -27.24 -22.04 62.52
C TRP A 154 -26.96 -23.54 62.41
N LYS A 155 -26.69 -24.01 61.19
CA LYS A 155 -26.05 -25.30 60.93
C LYS A 155 -24.78 -25.03 60.14
N LEU A 156 -23.68 -24.92 60.88
CA LEU A 156 -22.35 -25.19 60.37
C LEU A 156 -22.28 -26.66 59.92
N ARG A 157 -21.96 -26.88 58.64
CA ARG A 157 -20.89 -27.75 58.12
C ARG A 157 -21.19 -28.11 56.67
N SER A 158 -20.36 -27.58 55.78
CA SER A 158 -20.19 -28.01 54.40
C SER A 158 -20.01 -29.53 54.32
N ARG A 159 -20.83 -30.20 53.50
CA ARG A 159 -20.46 -31.48 52.92
C ARG A 159 -19.96 -31.20 51.51
N VAL A 160 -18.66 -31.39 51.34
CA VAL A 160 -18.04 -31.65 50.06
C VAL A 160 -18.81 -32.81 49.41
N ASN A 161 -19.38 -32.51 48.24
CA ASN A 161 -19.98 -33.40 47.26
C ASN A 161 -21.42 -33.91 47.50
N GLU A 162 -22.16 -33.92 46.37
CA GLU A 162 -23.52 -34.43 46.13
C GLU A 162 -24.71 -33.48 46.38
N THR A 163 -25.02 -32.65 45.39
CA THR A 163 -26.28 -32.78 44.66
C THR A 163 -26.05 -32.41 43.20
N ALA A 164 -26.37 -33.33 42.30
CA ALA A 164 -26.39 -33.11 40.87
C ALA A 164 -27.35 -31.95 40.55
N THR A 165 -26.81 -30.86 40.02
CA THR A 165 -27.63 -29.84 39.35
C THR A 165 -28.25 -30.47 38.11
N PRO A 166 -29.55 -30.25 37.83
CA PRO A 166 -30.09 -30.57 36.53
C PRO A 166 -29.32 -29.71 35.53
N GLU A 167 -28.72 -30.38 34.54
CA GLU A 167 -28.10 -29.76 33.39
C GLU A 167 -29.15 -28.87 32.73
N GLN A 168 -29.14 -27.58 33.07
CA GLN A 168 -29.84 -26.59 32.28
C GLN A 168 -29.23 -26.69 30.90
N HIS A 169 -30.00 -27.27 29.98
CA HIS A 169 -29.74 -27.21 28.55
C HIS A 169 -29.38 -25.77 28.22
N ARG A 170 -28.08 -25.47 28.15
CA ARG A 170 -27.62 -24.22 27.57
C ARG A 170 -28.11 -24.28 26.14
N LYS A 171 -29.04 -23.38 25.80
CA LYS A 171 -29.36 -23.10 24.40
C LYS A 171 -28.02 -22.96 23.67
N PRO A 172 -27.82 -23.61 22.52
CA PRO A 172 -26.58 -23.45 21.78
C PRO A 172 -26.36 -21.94 21.62
N ILE A 173 -25.26 -21.45 22.20
CA ILE A 173 -24.84 -20.07 22.01
C ILE A 173 -24.50 -19.99 20.54
N VAL A 174 -25.45 -19.49 19.75
CA VAL A 174 -25.17 -19.02 18.41
C VAL A 174 -24.17 -17.89 18.62
N ARG A 175 -22.89 -18.17 18.38
CA ARG A 175 -21.87 -17.13 18.29
C ARG A 175 -22.31 -16.24 17.15
N GLN A 176 -22.97 -15.12 17.48
CA GLN A 176 -23.15 -14.05 16.53
C GLN A 176 -21.74 -13.56 16.23
N LEU A 177 -21.23 -13.98 15.07
CA LEU A 177 -20.00 -13.43 14.50
C LEU A 177 -20.29 -11.96 14.27
N LYS A 178 -19.72 -11.10 15.11
CA LYS A 178 -19.69 -9.66 14.86
C LYS A 178 -18.57 -9.45 13.84
N PHE A 179 -18.95 -9.30 12.59
CA PHE A 179 -18.00 -8.88 11.56
C PHE A 179 -17.55 -7.46 11.88
N LEU A 180 -16.24 -7.23 11.84
CA LEU A 180 -15.63 -5.92 12.08
C LEU A 180 -15.75 -5.00 10.86
N LEU A 181 -16.01 -5.61 9.70
CA LEU A 181 -16.18 -4.95 8.42
C LEU A 181 -17.57 -5.21 7.88
N GLU A 182 -18.16 -4.20 7.26
CA GLU A 182 -19.42 -4.33 6.53
C GLU A 182 -19.20 -4.95 5.14
N GLU A 183 -20.25 -5.49 4.52
CA GLU A 183 -20.15 -6.17 3.21
C GLU A 183 -19.55 -5.24 2.13
N ASP A 184 -19.82 -3.93 2.22
CA ASP A 184 -19.32 -2.93 1.27
C ASP A 184 -17.79 -2.74 1.40
N GLU A 185 -17.26 -2.70 2.61
CA GLU A 185 -15.82 -2.56 2.87
C GLU A 185 -15.05 -3.80 2.37
N ILE A 186 -15.64 -4.99 2.53
CA ILE A 186 -15.06 -6.24 2.02
C ILE A 186 -14.99 -6.21 0.49
N VAL A 187 -16.01 -5.67 -0.18
CA VAL A 187 -16.05 -5.57 -1.64
C VAL A 187 -15.00 -4.58 -2.16
N ASP A 188 -14.84 -3.45 -1.49
CA ASP A 188 -13.83 -2.44 -1.84
C ASP A 188 -12.41 -3.01 -1.71
N ASP A 189 -12.11 -3.68 -0.59
CA ASP A 189 -10.82 -4.33 -0.37
C ASP A 189 -10.54 -5.43 -1.41
N LEU A 190 -11.54 -6.26 -1.73
CA LEU A 190 -11.42 -7.27 -2.78
C LEU A 190 -11.17 -6.65 -4.15
N GLY A 191 -11.79 -5.51 -4.45
CA GLY A 191 -11.54 -4.75 -5.67
C GLY A 191 -10.09 -4.31 -5.80
N VAL A 192 -9.52 -3.79 -4.70
CA VAL A 192 -8.11 -3.37 -4.65
C VAL A 192 -7.16 -4.57 -4.78
N ILE A 193 -7.47 -5.69 -4.11
CA ILE A 193 -6.65 -6.91 -4.18
C ILE A 193 -6.64 -7.46 -5.61
N LEU A 194 -7.82 -7.55 -6.25
CA LEU A 194 -7.95 -8.11 -7.60
C LEU A 194 -7.39 -7.18 -8.69
N ALA A 195 -7.44 -5.86 -8.48
CA ALA A 195 -6.85 -4.88 -9.38
C ALA A 195 -5.31 -4.89 -9.33
N ASN A 196 -4.74 -5.26 -8.18
CA ASN A 196 -3.29 -5.26 -7.95
C ASN A 196 -2.63 -6.64 -8.12
N THR A 197 -3.40 -7.71 -8.34
CA THR A 197 -2.84 -9.00 -8.74
C THR A 197 -2.37 -8.93 -10.20
N PRO A 198 -1.05 -9.04 -10.49
CA PRO A 198 -0.60 -9.16 -11.86
C PRO A 198 -1.15 -10.44 -12.47
N ASP A 199 -1.66 -10.32 -13.69
CA ASP A 199 -2.18 -11.40 -14.53
C ASP A 199 -1.06 -12.39 -14.88
N ASP A 200 -0.74 -13.30 -13.96
CA ASP A 200 0.08 -14.49 -14.23
C ASP A 200 -0.77 -15.54 -14.95
N GLY A 201 -1.27 -15.15 -16.13
CA GLY A 201 -2.26 -15.86 -16.92
C GLY A 201 -1.77 -16.37 -18.27
N GLU A 202 -0.46 -16.50 -18.52
CA GLU A 202 0.06 -17.27 -19.66
C GLU A 202 1.22 -18.19 -19.27
N ARG A 203 0.88 -19.35 -18.70
CA ARG A 203 1.81 -20.49 -18.67
C ARG A 203 1.08 -21.82 -18.88
N GLY A 204 1.07 -22.26 -20.13
CA GLY A 204 1.11 -23.68 -20.47
C GLY A 204 -0.22 -24.41 -20.63
N SER A 205 -0.71 -24.50 -21.86
CA SER A 205 -1.40 -25.68 -22.39
C SER A 205 -1.39 -25.66 -23.92
N ASN A 206 -0.23 -25.97 -24.50
CA ASN A 206 -0.16 -26.51 -25.86
C ASN A 206 0.31 -27.96 -25.75
N GLU A 207 -0.56 -28.83 -25.26
CA GLU A 207 -0.56 -30.26 -25.56
C GLU A 207 -1.99 -30.61 -25.97
N ASP A 208 -2.24 -30.72 -27.27
CA ASP A 208 -2.90 -31.88 -27.88
C ASP A 208 -3.32 -31.64 -29.34
N GLY A 209 -2.87 -32.56 -30.21
CA GLY A 209 -3.67 -33.07 -31.32
C GLY A 209 -3.52 -32.44 -32.71
N LYS A 210 -2.54 -32.88 -33.50
CA LYS A 210 -2.72 -33.85 -34.61
C LYS A 210 -1.43 -34.06 -35.41
#